data_AF-A0A7S1X6R9-F1
#
_entry.id   AF-A0A7S1X6R9-F1
#
_cell.length_a   1.000
_cell.length_b   1.000
_cell.length_c   1.000
_cell.angle_alpha   90.00
_cell.angle_beta   90.00
_cell.angle_gamma   90.00
#
_symmetry.space_group_name_H-M   'P 1'
#
loop_
_entity.id
_entity.type
_entity.pdbx_description
1 polymer ?
#
loop_
_entity_poly.entity_id
_entity_poly.type
_entity_poly.pdbx_seq_one_letter_code
_entity_poly.pdbx_strand_id
1 'polypeptide(L)'
;AVLPVAYGSDLNIYGEPLAKCDRSGIDDSRYPTTGFMRTNTCTATREDAGSHYVCVNLPADYTSDDRLYSPFWTKTGQAQSAEEASRWPKPGPWCICMWAYASMRGQHPEFKEMLNCPAVNEWVIDSYSINSSTQRAALISVCEQCDVVNRSTKLSLVDKCKRVLSDSTVLA
;
A
#
# COMPACT_ATOMS: atom_id res chain seq x y z
N ALA A 1 13.55 -32.63 -16.57
CA ALA A 1 12.62 -31.52 -16.36
C ALA A 1 12.47 -31.32 -14.86
N VAL A 2 12.93 -30.19 -14.34
CA VAL A 2 12.78 -29.85 -12.92
C VAL A 2 11.41 -29.19 -12.78
N LEU A 3 10.53 -29.78 -11.97
CA LEU A 3 9.22 -29.21 -11.68
C LEU A 3 9.41 -27.86 -10.97
N PRO A 4 8.65 -26.81 -11.32
CA PRO A 4 8.72 -25.57 -10.57
C PRO A 4 8.17 -25.83 -9.17
N VAL A 5 9.00 -25.58 -8.16
CA VAL A 5 8.57 -25.49 -6.77
C VAL A 5 7.53 -24.37 -6.71
N ALA A 6 6.30 -24.69 -6.31
CA ALA A 6 5.31 -23.69 -5.97
C ALA A 6 5.85 -22.89 -4.77
N TYR A 7 6.46 -21.74 -5.05
CA TYR A 7 6.62 -20.70 -4.04
C TYR A 7 5.22 -20.40 -3.51
N GLY A 8 5.02 -20.55 -2.20
CA GLY A 8 3.72 -20.31 -1.58
C GLY A 8 3.17 -18.97 -2.06
N SER A 9 1.92 -18.95 -2.53
CA SER A 9 1.26 -17.73 -2.98
C SER A 9 1.33 -16.67 -1.89
N ASP A 10 1.72 -15.44 -2.25
CA ASP A 10 1.64 -14.30 -1.32
C ASP A 10 0.24 -14.21 -0.70
N LEU A 11 0.20 -13.81 0.56
CA LEU A 11 -1.04 -13.60 1.29
C LEU A 11 -1.31 -12.11 1.48
N ASN A 12 -2.59 -11.76 1.51
CA ASN A 12 -3.04 -10.45 1.95
C ASN A 12 -3.13 -10.36 3.48
N ILE A 13 -3.42 -9.17 3.99
CA ILE A 13 -3.62 -8.90 5.43
C ILE A 13 -4.73 -9.72 6.11
N TYR A 14 -5.57 -10.45 5.37
CA TYR A 14 -6.58 -11.37 5.88
C TYR A 14 -6.10 -12.83 5.99
N GLY A 15 -4.89 -13.13 5.52
CA GLY A 15 -4.38 -14.50 5.41
C GLY A 15 -4.90 -15.26 4.18
N GLU A 16 -5.51 -14.56 3.23
CA GLU A 16 -6.04 -15.11 1.98
C GLU A 16 -5.05 -14.88 0.82
N PRO A 17 -5.17 -15.59 -0.33
CA PRO A 17 -4.35 -15.30 -1.49
C PRO A 17 -4.40 -13.81 -1.88
N LEU A 18 -3.23 -13.22 -2.13
CA LEU A 18 -3.09 -11.80 -2.45
C LEU A 18 -3.88 -11.43 -3.70
N ALA A 19 -4.85 -10.53 -3.56
CA ALA A 19 -5.62 -10.03 -4.70
C ALA A 19 -4.77 -9.11 -5.58
N LYS A 20 -5.20 -8.94 -6.84
CA LYS A 20 -4.58 -7.97 -7.74
C LYS A 20 -4.86 -6.54 -7.25
N CYS A 21 -3.81 -5.72 -7.26
CA CYS A 21 -3.92 -4.26 -7.30
C CYS A 21 -4.27 -3.87 -8.75
N ASP A 22 -5.50 -4.18 -9.15
CA ASP A 22 -5.88 -4.27 -10.55
C ASP A 22 -5.92 -2.91 -11.24
N ARG A 23 -4.98 -2.69 -12.16
CA ARG A 23 -4.86 -1.46 -12.93
C ARG A 23 -5.35 -1.56 -14.37
N SER A 24 -6.00 -2.67 -14.73
CA SER A 24 -6.46 -2.93 -16.11
C SER A 24 -7.43 -1.87 -16.65
N GLY A 25 -8.15 -1.16 -15.77
CA GLY A 25 -9.05 -0.07 -16.14
C GLY A 25 -8.38 1.29 -16.36
N ILE A 26 -7.06 1.43 -16.16
CA ILE A 26 -6.35 2.71 -16.32
C ILE A 26 -5.62 2.76 -17.66
N ASP A 27 -5.98 3.70 -18.52
CA ASP A 27 -5.25 3.99 -19.75
C ASP A 27 -3.97 4.76 -19.45
N ASP A 28 -2.85 4.05 -19.31
CA ASP A 28 -1.52 4.61 -19.09
C ASP A 28 -0.45 3.75 -19.76
N SER A 29 -0.10 4.13 -20.98
CA SER A 29 0.87 3.41 -21.81
C SER A 29 2.29 3.35 -21.23
N ARG A 30 2.67 4.27 -20.34
CA ARG A 30 4.01 4.27 -19.72
C ARG A 30 4.08 3.33 -18.52
N TYR A 31 2.97 3.17 -17.83
CA TYR A 31 2.88 2.36 -16.61
C TYR A 31 1.69 1.39 -16.71
N PRO A 32 1.70 0.44 -17.66
CA PRO A 32 0.55 -0.41 -17.92
C PRO A 32 0.25 -1.38 -16.76
N THR A 33 1.25 -1.66 -15.91
CA THR A 33 1.09 -2.52 -14.73
C THR A 33 1.75 -1.93 -13.49
N THR A 34 1.23 -2.32 -12.33
CA THR A 34 1.78 -1.97 -11.01
C THR A 34 2.50 -3.14 -10.33
N GLY A 35 3.01 -2.91 -9.13
CA GLY A 35 3.87 -3.83 -8.38
C GLY A 35 5.34 -3.75 -8.83
N PHE A 36 6.25 -4.08 -7.92
CA PHE A 36 7.69 -4.13 -8.21
C PHE A 36 7.99 -5.08 -9.38
N MET A 37 7.35 -6.26 -9.38
CA MET A 37 7.47 -7.27 -10.43
C MET A 37 6.63 -6.99 -11.68
N ARG A 38 5.87 -5.89 -11.72
CA ARG A 38 5.00 -5.51 -12.85
C ARG A 38 3.90 -6.53 -13.18
N THR A 39 3.40 -7.24 -12.17
CA THR A 39 2.38 -8.29 -12.25
C THR A 39 0.98 -7.86 -11.80
N ASN A 40 0.77 -6.58 -11.46
CA ASN A 40 -0.44 -6.07 -10.81
C ASN A 40 -0.70 -6.66 -9.41
N THR A 41 0.34 -7.12 -8.72
CA THR A 41 0.26 -7.58 -7.32
C THR A 41 1.33 -6.89 -6.48
N CYS A 42 1.01 -6.59 -5.23
CA CYS A 42 1.94 -5.99 -4.27
C CYS A 42 2.75 -7.07 -3.55
N THR A 43 3.37 -7.95 -4.34
CA THR A 43 4.10 -9.15 -3.90
C THR A 43 5.32 -8.78 -3.05
N ALA A 44 5.63 -9.62 -2.06
CA ALA A 44 6.84 -9.47 -1.26
C ALA A 44 8.03 -10.19 -1.91
N THR A 45 9.11 -9.46 -2.18
CA THR A 45 10.33 -10.04 -2.73
C THR A 45 11.56 -9.36 -2.15
N ARG A 46 12.66 -10.11 -2.01
CA ARG A 46 13.88 -9.62 -1.34
C ARG A 46 14.56 -8.49 -2.09
N GLU A 47 14.35 -8.43 -3.41
CA GLU A 47 14.90 -7.42 -4.31
C GLU A 47 14.16 -6.08 -4.20
N ASP A 48 12.95 -6.09 -3.63
CA ASP A 48 12.15 -4.88 -3.44
C ASP A 48 12.53 -4.16 -2.14
N ALA A 49 13.64 -3.43 -2.17
CA ALA A 49 14.09 -2.59 -1.07
C ALA A 49 13.04 -1.52 -0.68
N GLY A 50 12.13 -1.15 -1.58
CA GLY A 50 11.04 -0.20 -1.32
C GLY A 50 9.86 -0.82 -0.58
N SER A 51 9.74 -2.15 -0.58
CA SER A 51 8.60 -2.88 -0.01
C SER A 51 7.27 -2.32 -0.53
N HIS A 52 7.04 -2.43 -1.84
CA HIS A 52 5.83 -1.98 -2.54
C HIS A 52 4.63 -2.89 -2.25
N TYR A 53 4.29 -2.99 -0.97
CA TYR A 53 3.38 -4.00 -0.40
C TYR A 53 1.97 -3.44 -0.16
N VAL A 54 1.79 -2.12 -0.31
CA VAL A 54 0.53 -1.44 -0.02
C VAL A 54 -0.17 -1.09 -1.33
N CYS A 55 -1.29 -1.74 -1.64
CA CYS A 55 -2.15 -1.30 -2.74
C CYS A 55 -3.04 -0.13 -2.29
N VAL A 56 -2.96 0.98 -3.01
CA VAL A 56 -3.84 2.14 -2.82
C VAL A 56 -4.44 2.58 -4.15
N ASN A 57 -5.62 3.21 -4.09
CA ASN A 57 -6.17 4.00 -5.17
C ASN A 57 -5.56 5.41 -5.12
N LEU A 58 -4.57 5.67 -5.96
CA LEU A 58 -3.94 6.98 -6.03
C LEU A 58 -4.98 8.06 -6.40
N PRO A 59 -5.03 9.18 -5.65
CA PRO A 59 -5.99 10.26 -5.91
C PRO A 59 -5.69 10.94 -7.25
N ALA A 60 -6.71 11.58 -7.84
CA ALA A 60 -6.60 12.31 -9.09
C ALA A 60 -6.60 13.82 -8.88
N ASP A 61 -5.82 14.52 -9.70
CA ASP A 61 -5.80 15.97 -9.82
C ASP A 61 -5.29 16.36 -11.23
N TYR A 62 -5.34 17.65 -11.57
CA TYR A 62 -4.96 18.17 -12.88
C TYR A 62 -3.94 19.30 -12.77
N THR A 63 -2.97 19.31 -13.68
CA THR A 63 -2.06 20.46 -13.85
C THR A 63 -2.82 21.70 -14.35
N SER A 64 -2.18 22.87 -14.36
CA SER A 64 -2.80 24.08 -14.93
C SER A 64 -3.10 24.00 -16.43
N ASP A 65 -2.48 23.05 -17.13
CA ASP A 65 -2.70 22.73 -18.55
C ASP A 65 -3.51 21.44 -18.77
N ASP A 66 -4.37 21.09 -17.80
CA ASP A 66 -5.35 19.99 -17.85
C ASP A 66 -4.76 18.57 -18.06
N ARG A 67 -3.50 18.35 -17.66
CA ARG A 67 -2.90 17.01 -17.63
C ARG A 67 -3.23 16.30 -16.32
N LEU A 68 -3.84 15.12 -16.44
CA LEU A 68 -4.14 14.25 -15.31
C LEU A 68 -2.85 13.78 -14.62
N TYR A 69 -2.79 13.91 -13.29
CA TYR A 69 -1.72 13.39 -12.45
C TYR A 69 -2.25 12.93 -11.09
N SER A 70 -1.40 12.27 -10.30
CA SER A 70 -1.71 12.03 -8.88
C SER A 70 -0.89 12.97 -7.98
N PRO A 71 -1.53 13.72 -7.06
CA PRO A 71 -0.82 14.55 -6.09
C PRO A 71 -0.02 13.72 -5.08
N PHE A 72 -0.17 12.39 -5.06
CA PHE A 72 0.70 11.50 -4.30
C PHE A 72 2.18 11.73 -4.64
N TRP A 73 2.52 11.91 -5.92
CA TRP A 73 3.92 12.05 -6.35
C TRP A 73 4.58 13.33 -5.85
N THR A 74 3.84 14.44 -5.78
CA THR A 74 4.35 15.70 -5.24
C THR A 74 4.40 15.67 -3.71
N LYS A 75 3.34 15.17 -3.06
CA LYS A 75 3.25 15.10 -1.59
C LYS A 75 4.28 14.15 -0.96
N THR A 76 4.71 13.13 -1.68
CA THR A 76 5.79 12.23 -1.26
C THR A 76 7.19 12.70 -1.66
N GLY A 77 7.29 13.83 -2.38
CA GLY A 77 8.56 14.39 -2.86
C GLY A 77 9.20 13.64 -4.03
N GLN A 78 8.47 12.68 -4.63
CA GLN A 78 8.93 11.95 -5.82
C GLN A 78 8.90 12.79 -7.09
N ALA A 79 8.06 13.83 -7.13
CA ALA A 79 8.02 14.85 -8.16
C ALA A 79 8.06 16.24 -7.51
N GLN A 80 8.74 17.21 -8.14
CA GLN A 80 8.88 18.57 -7.63
C GLN A 80 7.71 19.49 -8.04
N SER A 81 6.90 19.07 -9.01
CA SER A 81 5.79 19.86 -9.55
C SER A 81 4.67 18.97 -10.08
N ALA A 82 3.48 19.53 -10.30
CA ALA A 82 2.36 18.83 -10.93
C ALA A 82 2.72 18.42 -12.37
N GLU A 83 3.46 19.28 -13.09
CA GLU A 83 3.89 19.04 -14.47
C GLU A 83 4.86 17.86 -14.57
N GLU A 84 5.74 17.71 -13.59
CA GLU A 84 6.61 16.55 -13.45
C GLU A 84 5.80 15.32 -13.04
N ALA A 85 4.90 15.46 -12.06
CA ALA A 85 4.04 14.38 -11.59
C ALA A 85 3.11 13.83 -12.70
N SER A 86 2.75 14.65 -13.69
CA SER A 86 2.03 14.19 -14.89
C SER A 86 2.83 13.19 -15.74
N ARG A 87 4.13 12.99 -15.43
CA ARG A 87 4.99 12.00 -16.08
C ARG A 87 5.09 10.68 -15.32
N TRP A 88 4.62 10.65 -14.08
CA TRP A 88 4.56 9.47 -13.22
C TRP A 88 3.29 8.66 -13.49
N PRO A 89 3.11 7.49 -12.85
CA PRO A 89 1.89 6.69 -13.04
C PRO A 89 0.63 7.51 -12.76
N LYS A 90 -0.35 7.38 -13.65
CA LYS A 90 -1.66 8.04 -13.51
C LYS A 90 -2.41 7.57 -12.24
N PRO A 91 -3.36 8.37 -11.74
CA PRO A 91 -4.27 7.98 -10.65
C PRO A 91 -4.92 6.60 -10.82
N GLY A 92 -5.36 6.02 -9.71
CA GLY A 92 -5.92 4.67 -9.65
C GLY A 92 -5.04 3.65 -8.91
N PRO A 93 -5.35 2.35 -9.01
CA PRO A 93 -4.70 1.30 -8.24
C PRO A 93 -3.18 1.24 -8.47
N TRP A 94 -2.40 1.36 -7.39
CA TRP A 94 -0.94 1.28 -7.43
C TRP A 94 -0.36 0.69 -6.15
N CYS A 95 0.65 -0.18 -6.31
CA CYS A 95 1.46 -0.68 -5.22
C CYS A 95 2.53 0.36 -4.84
N ILE A 96 2.40 0.94 -3.64
CA ILE A 96 3.34 1.92 -3.10
C ILE A 96 4.21 1.31 -2.00
N CYS A 97 5.39 1.90 -1.80
CA CYS A 97 6.28 1.58 -0.69
C CYS A 97 5.59 1.73 0.66
N MET A 98 5.94 0.88 1.62
CA MET A 98 5.50 1.03 3.02
C MET A 98 5.88 2.40 3.60
N TRP A 99 7.12 2.86 3.38
CA TRP A 99 7.55 4.18 3.87
C TRP A 99 6.72 5.32 3.26
N ALA A 100 6.33 5.18 1.99
CA ALA A 100 5.57 6.21 1.28
C ALA A 100 4.13 6.27 1.81
N TYR A 101 3.49 5.12 2.06
CA TYR A 101 2.20 5.08 2.75
C TYR A 101 2.27 5.72 4.14
N ALA A 102 3.27 5.35 4.94
CA ALA A 102 3.42 5.87 6.29
C ALA A 102 3.66 7.38 6.32
N SER A 103 4.48 7.90 5.40
CA SER A 103 4.71 9.34 5.23
C SER A 103 3.45 10.08 4.77
N MET A 104 2.79 9.56 3.73
CA MET A 104 1.60 10.17 3.14
C MET A 104 0.45 10.22 4.16
N ARG A 105 0.16 9.10 4.86
CA ARG A 105 -0.86 9.06 5.93
C ARG A 105 -0.49 9.94 7.13
N GLY A 106 0.80 10.10 7.42
CA GLY A 106 1.27 10.97 8.50
C GLY A 106 0.89 12.43 8.27
N GLN A 107 0.89 12.87 7.01
CA GLN A 107 0.51 14.23 6.60
C GLN A 107 -0.98 14.35 6.23
N HIS A 108 -1.58 13.23 5.80
CA HIS A 108 -2.95 13.15 5.28
C HIS A 108 -3.68 11.95 5.90
N PRO A 109 -4.26 12.08 7.11
CA PRO A 109 -4.90 10.97 7.82
C PRO A 109 -5.99 10.24 7.01
N GLU A 110 -6.68 10.95 6.13
CA GLU A 110 -7.70 10.44 5.21
C GLU A 110 -7.15 9.47 4.16
N PHE A 111 -5.84 9.47 3.91
CA PHE A 111 -5.22 8.61 2.90
C PHE A 111 -5.41 7.11 3.16
N LYS A 112 -5.76 6.72 4.40
CA LYS A 112 -6.15 5.35 4.72
C LYS A 112 -7.36 4.87 3.90
N GLU A 113 -8.28 5.75 3.55
CA GLU A 113 -9.48 5.43 2.76
C GLU A 113 -9.15 4.95 1.34
N MET A 114 -7.92 5.21 0.87
CA MET A 114 -7.44 4.78 -0.44
C MET A 114 -6.98 3.31 -0.46
N LEU A 115 -6.88 2.63 0.69
CA LEU A 115 -6.42 1.25 0.76
C LEU A 115 -7.36 0.30 0.00
N ASN A 116 -6.78 -0.54 -0.87
CA ASN A 116 -7.47 -1.71 -1.39
C ASN A 116 -7.07 -2.94 -0.55
N CYS A 117 -7.75 -3.13 0.57
CA CYS A 117 -7.33 -4.07 1.62
C CYS A 117 -7.06 -5.51 1.16
N PRO A 118 -7.88 -6.17 0.30
CA PRO A 118 -7.57 -7.50 -0.22
C PRO A 118 -6.27 -7.59 -1.05
N ALA A 119 -5.76 -6.46 -1.54
CA ALA A 119 -4.52 -6.35 -2.32
C ALA A 119 -3.36 -5.75 -1.50
N VAL A 120 -3.53 -5.53 -0.20
CA VAL A 120 -2.44 -5.17 0.73
C VAL A 120 -1.81 -6.45 1.25
N ASN A 121 -0.50 -6.56 1.08
CA ASN A 121 0.26 -7.74 1.46
C ASN A 121 0.41 -7.82 2.99
N GLU A 122 0.37 -9.04 3.56
CA GLU A 122 0.49 -9.26 5.00
C GLU A 122 1.79 -8.70 5.62
N TRP A 123 2.86 -8.63 4.84
CA TRP A 123 4.15 -8.08 5.27
C TRP A 123 4.06 -6.61 5.69
N VAL A 124 3.01 -5.88 5.27
CA VAL A 124 2.74 -4.51 5.74
C VAL A 124 2.51 -4.51 7.26
N ILE A 125 1.68 -5.43 7.75
CA ILE A 125 1.40 -5.56 9.18
C ILE A 125 2.60 -6.16 9.90
N ASP A 126 3.18 -7.22 9.34
CA ASP A 126 4.30 -7.94 9.97
C ASP A 126 5.55 -7.04 10.14
N SER A 127 5.85 -6.19 9.16
CA SER A 127 7.11 -5.42 9.13
C SER A 127 7.03 -4.05 9.81
N TYR A 128 5.85 -3.40 9.86
CA TYR A 128 5.77 -2.10 10.54
C TYR A 128 6.14 -2.22 12.02
N SER A 129 7.07 -1.37 12.47
CA SER A 129 7.50 -1.32 13.85
C SER A 129 6.51 -0.55 14.71
N ILE A 130 6.09 -1.17 15.83
CA ILE A 130 5.30 -0.50 16.87
C ILE A 130 6.10 0.56 17.63
N ASN A 131 7.43 0.53 17.56
CA ASN A 131 8.31 1.44 18.29
C ASN A 131 8.64 2.71 17.48
N SER A 132 8.32 2.74 16.19
CA SER A 132 8.42 3.94 15.36
C SER A 132 7.07 4.63 15.30
N SER A 133 6.95 5.87 15.77
CA SER A 133 5.67 6.59 15.79
C SER A 133 4.99 6.68 14.42
N THR A 134 5.76 6.96 13.36
CA THR A 134 5.26 7.03 11.98
C THR A 134 4.77 5.67 11.48
N GLN A 135 5.55 4.60 11.69
CA GLN A 135 5.14 3.25 11.26
C GLN A 135 3.98 2.72 12.11
N ARG A 136 3.97 3.01 13.42
CA ARG A 136 2.89 2.66 14.34
C ARG A 136 1.58 3.32 13.90
N ALA A 137 1.59 4.60 13.56
CA ALA A 137 0.41 5.31 13.08
C ALA A 137 -0.13 4.74 11.76
N ALA A 138 0.77 4.32 10.85
CA ALA A 138 0.40 3.64 9.61
C ALA A 138 -0.15 2.23 9.85
N LEU A 139 0.44 1.48 10.79
CA LEU A 139 -0.03 0.16 11.20
C LEU A 139 -1.44 0.25 11.80
N ILE A 140 -1.69 1.20 12.71
CA ILE A 140 -3.02 1.48 13.27
C ILE A 140 -4.02 1.72 12.15
N SER A 141 -3.70 2.59 11.19
CA SER A 141 -4.65 2.93 10.12
C SER A 141 -4.97 1.74 9.22
N VAL A 142 -4.00 0.86 8.93
CA VAL A 142 -4.27 -0.38 8.18
C VAL A 142 -5.15 -1.33 8.99
N CYS A 143 -4.84 -1.54 10.28
CA CYS A 143 -5.61 -2.42 11.16
C CYS A 143 -7.08 -1.97 11.30
N GLU A 144 -7.32 -0.67 11.47
CA GLU A 144 -8.66 -0.09 11.59
C GLU A 144 -9.41 -0.09 10.25
N GLN A 145 -8.82 0.51 9.22
CA GLN A 145 -9.50 0.71 7.93
C GLN A 145 -9.88 -0.62 7.28
N CYS A 146 -9.03 -1.63 7.42
CA CYS A 146 -9.25 -2.94 6.84
C CYS A 146 -9.94 -3.92 7.80
N ASP A 147 -10.26 -3.51 9.03
CA ASP A 147 -10.91 -4.35 10.05
C ASP A 147 -10.18 -5.69 10.27
N VAL A 148 -8.84 -5.64 10.36
CA VAL A 148 -7.98 -6.83 10.35
C VAL A 148 -8.27 -7.73 11.55
N VAL A 149 -8.57 -7.15 12.71
CA VAL A 149 -8.81 -7.90 13.96
C VAL A 149 -9.98 -8.87 13.83
N ASN A 150 -11.00 -8.50 13.06
CA ASN A 150 -12.21 -9.30 12.90
C ASN A 150 -12.20 -10.15 11.63
N ARG A 151 -11.44 -9.74 10.60
CA ARG A 151 -11.45 -10.38 9.28
C ARG A 151 -10.27 -11.31 9.01
N SER A 152 -9.14 -11.09 9.67
CA SER A 152 -7.94 -11.89 9.39
C SER A 152 -8.01 -13.27 10.04
N THR A 153 -7.65 -14.28 9.27
CA THR A 153 -7.53 -15.67 9.74
C THR A 153 -6.16 -15.94 10.36
N LYS A 154 -5.19 -15.03 10.17
CA LYS A 154 -3.81 -15.20 10.65
C LYS A 154 -3.65 -14.56 12.03
N LEU A 155 -3.59 -15.41 13.07
CA LEU A 155 -3.51 -14.99 14.47
C LEU A 155 -2.36 -14.01 14.74
N SER A 156 -1.19 -14.19 14.12
CA SER A 156 -0.07 -13.27 14.31
C SER A 156 -0.37 -11.83 13.87
N LEU A 157 -1.16 -11.65 12.80
CA LEU A 157 -1.59 -10.33 12.35
C LEU A 157 -2.66 -9.74 13.29
N VAL A 158 -3.61 -10.57 13.70
CA VAL A 158 -4.68 -10.20 14.66
C VAL A 158 -4.06 -9.73 15.97
N ASP A 159 -3.12 -10.48 16.54
CA ASP A 159 -2.49 -10.16 17.82
C ASP A 159 -1.69 -8.85 17.74
N LYS A 160 -0.96 -8.64 16.65
CA LYS A 160 -0.22 -7.39 16.43
C LYS A 160 -1.15 -6.18 16.29
N CYS A 161 -2.24 -6.33 15.54
CA CYS A 161 -3.27 -5.29 15.42
C CYS A 161 -3.98 -5.02 16.76
N LYS A 162 -4.34 -6.05 17.54
CA LYS A 162 -4.93 -5.86 18.88
C LYS A 162 -3.98 -5.07 19.79
N ARG A 163 -2.70 -5.44 19.83
CA ARG A 163 -1.69 -4.78 20.65
C ARG A 163 -1.55 -3.29 20.29
N VAL A 164 -1.42 -2.97 19.00
CA VAL A 164 -1.20 -1.57 18.61
C VAL A 164 -2.46 -0.71 18.82
N LEU A 165 -3.66 -1.29 18.70
CA LEU A 165 -4.92 -0.60 18.94
C LEU A 165 -5.20 -0.37 20.43
N SER A 166 -4.92 -1.37 21.29
CA SER A 166 -5.06 -1.20 22.74
C SER A 166 -4.12 -0.13 23.30
N ASP A 167 -2.90 -0.04 22.76
CA ASP A 167 -1.94 0.98 23.19
C ASP A 167 -2.31 2.39 22.70
N SER A 168 -3.25 2.50 21.76
CA SER A 168 -3.65 3.78 21.15
C SER A 168 -4.86 4.40 21.85
N THR A 169 -5.75 3.58 22.40
CA THR A 169 -6.88 4.04 23.25
C THR A 169 -6.44 4.54 24.62
N VAL A 170 -5.23 4.19 25.08
CA VAL A 170 -4.65 4.70 26.35
C VAL A 170 -4.03 6.10 26.19
N LEU A 171 -3.77 6.53 24.95
CA LEU A 171 -3.08 7.79 24.62
C LEU A 171 -3.99 8.86 24.00
N ALA A 172 -5.28 8.57 23.82
CA ALA A 172 -6.31 9.48 23.30
C ALA A 172 -7.20 9.99 24.43
#